data_AF-A0A936WZY8-F1
#
_entry.id   AF-A0A936WZY8-F1
#
_cell.length_a   1.000
_cell.length_b   1.000
_cell.length_c   1.000
_cell.angle_alpha   90.00
_cell.angle_beta   90.00
_cell.angle_gamma   90.00
#
_symmetry.space_group_name_H-M   'P 1'
#
loop_
_entity.id
_entity.type
_entity.pdbx_description
1 polymer ?
#
loop_
_entity_poly.entity_id
_entity_poly.type
_entity_poly.pdbx_seq_one_letter_code
_entity_poly.pdbx_strand_id
1 'polypeptide(L)'
;MFFAIISILLLGLFFITKKLSLNLWKPFYKTLQQIESFEIDKTKQPDFVETDVEEFNRLNTSIQKLIERNTVIYKSQKEFIENAAHELQTPLAVFQAKIDTLIQRSDVTQEQSEILVSLNENVSRLNRLNKNLLLLSKWKMIVTATNKPFHYLIISKRILTFFTEQAKAKSLIIKWNFKKILK
;
A
#
# COMPACT_ATOMS: atom_id res chain seq x y z
N MET A 1 5.23 58.66 -33.75
CA MET A 1 5.22 58.81 -32.27
C MET A 1 4.16 57.90 -31.61
N PHE A 2 2.90 57.97 -32.02
CA PHE A 2 1.80 57.15 -31.47
C PHE A 2 2.07 55.62 -31.48
N PHE A 3 2.47 55.05 -32.62
CA PHE A 3 2.79 53.62 -32.73
C PHE A 3 3.98 53.18 -31.86
N ALA A 4 4.98 54.04 -31.66
CA ALA A 4 6.12 53.73 -30.80
C ALA A 4 5.72 53.66 -29.32
N ILE A 5 4.83 54.56 -28.89
CA ILE A 5 4.26 54.56 -27.53
C ILE A 5 3.42 53.32 -27.29
N ILE A 6 2.57 52.94 -28.26
CA ILE A 6 1.77 51.70 -28.18
C ILE A 6 2.68 50.47 -28.09
N SER A 7 3.72 50.37 -28.92
CA SER A 7 4.65 49.24 -28.87
C SER A 7 5.38 49.12 -27.53
N ILE A 8 5.81 50.24 -26.93
CA ILE A 8 6.42 50.27 -25.60
C ILE A 8 5.42 49.83 -24.53
N LEU A 9 4.17 50.29 -24.62
CA LEU A 9 3.11 49.95 -23.66
C LEU A 9 2.72 48.47 -23.74
N LEU A 10 2.62 47.91 -24.95
CA LEU A 10 2.37 46.49 -25.19
C LEU A 10 3.52 45.61 -24.68
N LEU A 11 4.77 46.01 -24.93
CA LEU A 11 5.94 45.32 -24.39
C LEU A 11 5.94 45.36 -22.86
N GLY A 12 5.66 46.51 -22.25
CA GLY A 12 5.53 46.65 -20.80
C GLY A 12 4.47 45.72 -20.20
N LEU A 13 3.25 45.74 -20.77
CA LEU A 13 2.18 44.83 -20.37
C LEU A 13 2.57 43.37 -20.53
N PHE A 14 3.25 43.01 -21.62
CA PHE A 14 3.72 41.65 -21.87
C PHE A 14 4.73 41.20 -20.80
N PHE A 15 5.70 42.05 -20.43
CA PHE A 15 6.67 41.71 -19.38
C PHE A 15 6.03 41.61 -18.00
N ILE A 16 5.11 42.52 -17.66
CA ILE A 16 4.37 42.51 -16.40
C ILE A 16 3.52 41.24 -16.28
N THR A 17 2.70 40.93 -17.29
CA THR A 17 1.84 39.74 -17.28
C THR A 17 2.64 38.44 -17.21
N LYS A 18 3.76 38.36 -17.96
CA LYS A 18 4.66 37.19 -17.91
C LYS A 18 5.29 37.00 -16.53
N LYS A 19 5.80 38.07 -15.91
CA LYS A 19 6.46 38.00 -14.60
C LYS A 19 5.46 37.71 -13.47
N LEU A 20 4.28 38.35 -13.53
CA LEU A 20 3.19 38.15 -12.58
C LEU A 20 2.67 36.71 -12.65
N SER A 21 2.49 36.17 -13.85
CA SER A 21 2.06 34.77 -14.05
C SER A 21 3.05 33.75 -13.48
N LEU A 22 4.35 33.91 -13.75
CA LEU A 22 5.33 32.93 -13.30
C LEU A 22 5.52 32.88 -11.77
N ASN A 23 5.42 34.02 -11.08
CA ASN A 23 5.63 34.07 -9.64
C ASN A 23 4.34 33.77 -8.84
N LEU A 24 3.18 34.28 -9.27
CA LEU A 24 1.93 34.07 -8.54
C LEU A 24 1.49 32.60 -8.60
N TRP A 25 1.74 31.88 -9.70
CA TRP A 25 1.31 30.48 -9.83
C TRP A 25 2.28 29.47 -9.21
N LYS A 26 3.51 29.88 -8.87
CA LYS A 26 4.51 28.98 -8.29
C LYS A 26 4.05 28.29 -7.00
N PRO A 27 3.39 28.97 -6.03
CA PRO A 27 2.85 28.33 -4.85
C PRO A 27 1.77 27.29 -5.15
N PHE A 28 0.88 27.57 -6.12
CA PHE A 28 -0.14 26.63 -6.56
C PHE A 28 0.47 25.32 -7.08
N TYR A 29 1.47 25.41 -7.98
CA TYR A 29 2.15 24.21 -8.49
C TYR A 29 2.92 23.46 -7.41
N LYS A 30 3.46 24.16 -6.41
CA LYS A 30 4.10 23.52 -5.25
C LYS A 30 3.08 22.72 -4.42
N THR A 31 1.92 23.29 -4.13
CA THR A 31 0.80 22.58 -3.48
C THR A 31 0.38 21.36 -4.31
N LEU A 32 0.21 21.53 -5.62
CA LEU A 32 -0.18 20.45 -6.52
C LEU A 32 0.80 19.28 -6.47
N GLN A 33 2.11 19.57 -6.55
CA GLN A 33 3.16 18.56 -6.45
C GLN A 33 3.13 17.82 -5.10
N GLN A 34 2.86 18.52 -4.00
CA GLN A 34 2.74 17.90 -2.68
C GLN A 34 1.52 16.97 -2.59
N ILE A 35 0.41 17.30 -3.24
CA ILE A 35 -0.78 16.46 -3.31
C ILE A 35 -0.55 15.24 -4.20
N GLU A 36 0.04 15.43 -5.38
CA GLU A 36 0.35 14.32 -6.31
C GLU A 36 1.34 13.32 -5.72
N SER A 37 2.25 13.78 -4.86
CA SER A 37 3.21 12.92 -4.16
C SER A 37 2.73 12.43 -2.79
N PHE A 38 1.55 12.84 -2.34
CA PHE A 38 1.00 12.42 -1.07
C PHE A 38 0.46 11.00 -1.17
N GLU A 39 0.91 10.15 -0.24
CA GLU A 39 0.38 8.80 -0.06
C GLU A 39 -0.08 8.66 1.39
N ILE A 40 -1.35 8.29 1.57
CA ILE A 40 -2.05 8.26 2.87
C ILE A 40 -1.43 7.29 3.89
N ASP A 41 -0.69 6.31 3.39
CA ASP A 41 -0.03 5.26 4.14
C ASP A 41 1.42 5.60 4.52
N LYS A 42 1.95 6.76 4.08
CA LYS A 42 3.28 7.26 4.44
C LYS A 42 3.19 8.29 5.57
N THR A 43 4.28 8.39 6.34
CA THR A 43 4.37 9.28 7.51
C THR A 43 4.53 10.77 7.15
N LYS A 44 4.76 11.10 5.87
CA LYS A 44 5.05 12.48 5.47
C LYS A 44 3.74 13.20 5.15
N GLN A 45 3.32 14.09 6.06
CA GLN A 45 2.22 15.01 5.79
C GLN A 45 2.67 16.10 4.80
N PRO A 46 1.77 16.57 3.92
CA PRO A 46 2.02 17.75 3.11
C PRO A 46 2.23 18.97 4.01
N ASP A 47 3.18 19.81 3.61
CA ASP A 47 3.50 21.06 4.31
C ASP A 47 3.12 22.21 3.39
N PHE A 48 1.85 22.59 3.44
CA PHE A 48 1.32 23.68 2.63
C PHE A 48 1.73 25.01 3.27
N VAL A 49 2.47 25.82 2.52
CA VAL A 49 2.96 27.12 2.98
C VAL A 49 1.92 28.20 2.69
N GLU A 50 1.78 29.17 3.59
CA GLU A 50 0.99 30.37 3.34
C GLU A 50 1.51 31.16 2.13
N THR A 51 0.60 31.76 1.41
CA THR A 51 0.86 32.49 0.17
C THR A 51 0.21 33.85 0.22
N ASP A 52 0.65 34.79 -0.61
CA ASP A 52 0.03 36.12 -0.72
C ASP A 52 -1.35 36.09 -1.42
N VAL A 53 -1.81 34.92 -1.87
CA VAL A 53 -3.08 34.73 -2.59
C VAL A 53 -4.08 34.01 -1.68
N GLU A 54 -5.13 34.72 -1.28
CA GLU A 54 -6.15 34.22 -0.36
C GLU A 54 -6.81 32.92 -0.87
N GLU A 55 -7.11 32.84 -2.16
CA GLU A 55 -7.73 31.66 -2.78
C GLU A 55 -6.85 30.41 -2.64
N PHE A 56 -5.53 30.56 -2.75
CA PHE A 56 -4.60 29.45 -2.58
C PHE A 56 -4.51 29.03 -1.11
N ASN A 57 -4.53 29.98 -0.17
CA ASN A 57 -4.58 29.65 1.26
C ASN A 57 -5.88 28.90 1.63
N ARG A 58 -7.01 29.33 1.07
CA ARG A 58 -8.31 28.67 1.27
C ARG A 58 -8.32 27.25 0.68
N LEU A 59 -7.72 27.07 -0.50
CA LEU A 59 -7.53 25.76 -1.12
C LEU A 59 -6.62 24.87 -0.25
N ASN A 60 -5.44 25.36 0.12
CA ASN A 60 -4.47 24.66 0.97
C ASN A 60 -5.13 24.18 2.27
N THR A 61 -5.86 25.06 2.97
CA THR A 61 -6.57 24.73 4.21
C THR A 61 -7.64 23.66 4.00
N SER A 62 -8.39 23.75 2.90
CA SER A 62 -9.46 22.78 2.60
C SER A 62 -8.89 21.39 2.30
N ILE A 63 -7.81 21.35 1.51
CA ILE A 63 -7.11 20.10 1.16
C ILE A 63 -6.44 19.51 2.40
N GLN A 64 -5.81 20.33 3.24
CA GLN A 64 -5.20 19.87 4.48
C GLN A 64 -6.23 19.17 5.38
N LYS A 65 -7.38 19.79 5.61
CA LYS A 65 -8.47 19.19 6.40
C LYS A 65 -8.96 17.87 5.80
N LEU A 66 -9.06 17.79 4.47
CA LEU A 66 -9.44 16.55 3.79
C LEU A 66 -8.38 15.46 3.99
N ILE A 67 -7.09 15.80 3.88
CA ILE A 67 -5.99 14.87 4.08
C ILE A 67 -5.96 14.37 5.53
N GLU A 68 -5.99 15.26 6.51
CA GLU A 68 -6.02 14.92 7.93
C GLU A 68 -7.19 14.00 8.27
N ARG A 69 -8.39 14.35 7.83
CA ARG A 69 -9.60 13.55 8.06
C ARG A 69 -9.49 12.17 7.41
N ASN A 70 -9.04 12.09 6.16
CA ASN A 70 -8.85 10.82 5.47
C ASN A 70 -7.78 9.97 6.14
N THR A 71 -6.66 10.56 6.58
CA THR A 71 -5.60 9.84 7.31
C THR A 71 -6.12 9.24 8.60
N VAL A 72 -6.93 9.97 9.37
CA VAL A 72 -7.58 9.43 10.59
C VAL A 72 -8.50 8.26 10.25
N ILE A 73 -9.36 8.41 9.23
CA ILE A 73 -10.27 7.34 8.78
C ILE A 73 -9.48 6.11 8.33
N TYR A 74 -8.44 6.30 7.51
CA TYR A 74 -7.58 5.22 7.02
C TYR A 74 -6.91 4.47 8.16
N LYS A 75 -6.34 5.20 9.14
CA LYS A 75 -5.71 4.59 10.32
C LYS A 75 -6.72 3.78 11.14
N SER A 76 -7.90 4.33 11.38
CA SER A 76 -8.97 3.64 12.12
C SER A 76 -9.44 2.38 11.39
N GLN A 77 -9.62 2.43 10.08
CA GLN A 77 -9.97 1.25 9.28
C GLN A 77 -8.88 0.17 9.34
N LYS A 78 -7.61 0.58 9.28
CA LYS A 78 -6.48 -0.35 9.39
C LYS A 78 -6.45 -1.03 10.77
N GLU A 79 -6.59 -0.26 11.84
CA GLU A 79 -6.65 -0.78 13.21
C GLU A 79 -7.86 -1.71 13.40
N PHE A 80 -9.03 -1.36 12.87
CA PHE A 80 -10.21 -2.21 12.91
C PHE A 80 -9.98 -3.56 12.22
N ILE A 81 -9.38 -3.56 11.01
CA ILE A 81 -9.07 -4.79 10.28
C ILE A 81 -8.04 -5.63 11.04
N GLU A 82 -7.00 -5.00 11.60
CA GLU A 82 -5.97 -5.70 12.39
C GLU A 82 -6.56 -6.35 13.64
N ASN A 83 -7.37 -5.60 14.39
CA ASN A 83 -8.01 -6.08 15.61
C ASN A 83 -9.01 -7.21 15.30
N ALA A 84 -9.91 -7.01 14.34
CA ALA A 84 -10.88 -8.02 13.95
C ALA A 84 -10.20 -9.31 13.48
N ALA A 85 -9.15 -9.20 12.67
CA ALA A 85 -8.44 -10.36 12.19
C ALA A 85 -7.68 -11.08 13.32
N HIS A 86 -7.10 -10.36 14.28
CA HIS A 86 -6.50 -10.96 15.48
C HIS A 86 -7.55 -11.64 16.37
N GLU A 87 -8.67 -10.98 16.63
CA GLU A 87 -9.77 -11.53 17.44
C GLU A 87 -10.38 -12.78 16.81
N LEU A 88 -10.41 -12.89 15.47
CA LEU A 88 -10.86 -14.09 14.75
C LEU A 88 -9.90 -15.28 14.84
N GLN A 89 -8.61 -15.07 15.15
CA GLN A 89 -7.65 -16.19 15.26
C GLN A 89 -8.02 -17.16 16.38
N THR A 90 -8.39 -16.64 17.54
CA THR A 90 -8.72 -17.43 18.73
C THR A 90 -9.94 -18.34 18.52
N PRO A 91 -11.13 -17.86 18.11
CA PRO A 91 -12.30 -18.72 17.89
C PRO A 91 -12.06 -19.72 16.75
N LEU A 92 -11.33 -19.36 15.68
CA LEU A 92 -10.98 -20.32 14.62
C LEU A 92 -10.04 -21.43 15.11
N ALA A 93 -9.08 -21.10 15.99
CA ALA A 93 -8.22 -22.10 16.62
C ALA A 93 -9.02 -23.04 17.54
N VAL A 94 -9.99 -22.51 18.28
CA VAL A 94 -10.91 -23.32 19.10
C VAL A 94 -11.76 -24.25 18.22
N PHE A 95 -12.31 -23.77 17.11
CA PHE A 95 -13.06 -24.62 16.18
C PHE A 95 -12.20 -25.73 15.61
N GLN A 96 -10.99 -25.41 15.16
CA GLN A 96 -10.03 -26.38 14.66
C GLN A 96 -9.77 -27.49 15.69
N ALA A 97 -9.42 -27.12 16.93
CA ALA A 97 -9.13 -28.08 17.99
C ALA A 97 -10.34 -28.98 18.33
N LYS A 98 -11.56 -28.43 18.31
CA LYS A 98 -12.78 -29.21 18.54
C LYS A 98 -13.05 -30.19 17.40
N ILE A 99 -12.87 -29.77 16.15
CA ILE A 99 -13.03 -30.65 14.98
C ILE A 99 -11.98 -31.77 15.03
N ASP A 100 -10.72 -31.43 15.31
CA ASP A 100 -9.63 -32.41 15.43
C ASP A 100 -9.91 -33.45 16.54
N THR A 101 -10.52 -33.01 17.64
CA THR A 101 -10.95 -33.90 18.73
C THR A 101 -12.10 -34.82 18.29
N LEU A 102 -13.08 -34.30 17.56
CA LEU A 102 -14.21 -35.09 17.07
C LEU A 102 -13.76 -36.13 16.04
N ILE A 103 -12.83 -35.80 15.14
CA ILE A 103 -12.31 -36.75 14.15
C ILE A 103 -11.59 -37.94 14.80
N GLN A 104 -11.02 -37.77 15.99
CA GLN A 104 -10.30 -38.84 16.71
C GLN A 104 -11.22 -39.79 17.49
N ARG A 105 -12.51 -39.48 17.60
CA ARG A 105 -13.47 -40.31 18.33
C ARG A 105 -13.82 -41.58 17.56
N SER A 106 -13.86 -42.70 18.26
CA SER A 106 -14.20 -44.02 17.68
C SER A 106 -15.70 -44.25 17.46
N ASP A 107 -16.55 -43.38 17.98
CA ASP A 107 -18.02 -43.47 17.87
C ASP A 107 -18.63 -42.59 16.75
N VAL A 108 -17.78 -42.06 15.85
CA VAL A 108 -18.21 -41.24 14.72
C VAL A 108 -18.63 -42.12 13.55
N THR A 109 -19.82 -41.88 13.00
CA THR A 109 -20.30 -42.60 11.80
C THR A 109 -19.58 -42.11 10.54
N GLN A 110 -19.62 -42.89 9.45
CA GLN A 110 -19.03 -42.51 8.17
C GLN A 110 -19.57 -41.15 7.66
N GLU A 111 -20.89 -40.94 7.72
CA GLU A 111 -21.54 -39.68 7.31
C GLU A 111 -21.07 -38.50 8.18
N GLN A 112 -20.96 -38.70 9.49
CA GLN A 112 -20.44 -37.67 10.40
C GLN A 112 -18.97 -37.34 10.13
N SER A 113 -18.16 -38.35 9.77
CA SER A 113 -16.75 -38.16 9.40
C SER A 113 -16.61 -37.29 8.15
N GLU A 114 -17.42 -37.52 7.12
CA GLU A 114 -17.43 -36.72 5.90
C GLU A 114 -17.80 -35.25 6.18
N ILE A 115 -18.78 -35.01 7.06
CA ILE A 115 -19.15 -33.67 7.52
C ILE A 115 -17.99 -33.01 8.29
N LEU A 116 -17.32 -33.74 9.18
CA LEU A 116 -16.19 -33.22 9.96
C LEU A 116 -14.99 -32.87 9.08
N VAL A 117 -14.68 -33.67 8.07
CA VAL A 117 -13.65 -33.37 7.08
C VAL A 117 -14.00 -32.09 6.31
N SER A 118 -15.25 -31.95 5.84
CA SER A 118 -15.70 -30.74 5.15
C SER A 118 -15.64 -29.50 6.05
N LEU A 119 -16.02 -29.61 7.33
CA LEU A 119 -15.91 -28.53 8.31
C LEU A 119 -14.44 -28.14 8.53
N ASN A 120 -13.55 -29.12 8.65
CA ASN A 120 -12.12 -28.90 8.80
C ASN A 120 -11.54 -28.11 7.62
N GLU A 121 -11.87 -28.49 6.38
CA GLU A 121 -11.45 -27.77 5.19
C GLU A 121 -11.95 -26.31 5.17
N ASN A 122 -13.19 -26.08 5.57
CA ASN A 122 -13.76 -24.74 5.67
C ASN A 122 -13.07 -23.89 6.75
N VAL A 123 -12.82 -24.44 7.94
CA VAL A 123 -12.09 -23.73 9.02
C VAL A 123 -10.65 -23.43 8.60
N SER A 124 -9.96 -24.37 7.93
CA SER A 124 -8.63 -24.16 7.37
C SER A 124 -8.62 -23.06 6.31
N ARG A 125 -9.64 -23.00 5.45
CA ARG A 125 -9.83 -21.91 4.47
C ARG A 125 -10.05 -20.56 5.17
N LEU A 126 -10.89 -20.49 6.21
CA LEU A 126 -11.10 -19.29 7.01
C LEU A 126 -9.81 -18.82 7.67
N ASN A 127 -9.02 -19.74 8.22
CA ASN A 127 -7.70 -19.46 8.79
C ASN A 127 -6.74 -18.86 7.76
N ARG A 128 -6.72 -19.38 6.52
CA ARG A 128 -5.92 -18.79 5.42
C ARG A 128 -6.40 -17.39 5.03
N LEU A 129 -7.72 -17.18 4.91
CA LEU A 129 -8.28 -15.86 4.60
C LEU A 129 -7.94 -14.84 5.68
N ASN A 130 -8.06 -15.21 6.95
CA ASN A 130 -7.72 -14.35 8.08
C ASN A 130 -6.22 -13.98 8.10
N LYS A 131 -5.34 -14.95 7.83
CA LYS A 131 -3.89 -14.69 7.67
C LYS A 131 -3.60 -13.75 6.50
N ASN A 132 -4.27 -13.92 5.36
CA ASN A 132 -4.11 -13.04 4.21
C ASN A 132 -4.57 -11.61 4.52
N LEU A 133 -5.67 -11.46 5.27
CA LEU A 133 -6.16 -10.15 5.69
C LEU A 133 -5.15 -9.42 6.60
N LEU A 134 -4.57 -10.12 7.58
CA LEU A 134 -3.48 -9.60 8.42
C LEU A 134 -2.23 -9.23 7.62
N LEU A 135 -1.89 -10.03 6.60
CA LEU A 135 -0.78 -9.70 5.73
C LEU A 135 -1.06 -8.41 4.96
N LEU A 136 -2.25 -8.25 4.38
CA LEU A 136 -2.65 -7.04 3.66
C LEU A 136 -2.62 -5.79 4.55
N SER A 137 -3.01 -5.90 5.82
CA SER A 137 -2.94 -4.77 6.75
C SER A 137 -1.48 -4.40 7.12
N LYS A 138 -0.59 -5.39 7.24
CA LYS A 138 0.82 -5.21 7.65
C LYS A 138 1.79 -4.92 6.52
N TRP A 139 1.49 -5.33 5.28
CA TRP A 139 2.47 -5.40 4.16
C TRP A 139 3.18 -4.08 3.86
N LYS A 140 2.55 -2.93 4.14
CA LYS A 140 3.12 -1.63 3.83
C LYS A 140 4.14 -1.10 4.86
N MET A 141 4.20 -1.67 6.08
CA MET A 141 5.24 -1.32 7.06
C MET A 141 6.64 -1.81 6.63
N ILE A 142 6.72 -2.77 5.71
CA ILE A 142 8.00 -3.33 5.20
C ILE A 142 8.59 -2.48 4.05
N VAL A 143 7.83 -1.53 3.49
CA VAL A 143 8.29 -0.69 2.36
C VAL A 143 9.21 0.45 2.78
N THR A 144 9.56 0.57 4.07
CA THR A 144 10.85 1.17 4.47
C THR A 144 11.99 0.21 4.11
N ALA A 145 12.06 -0.17 2.84
CA ALA A 145 13.24 -0.77 2.24
C ALA A 145 14.34 0.29 2.32
N THR A 146 15.28 0.09 3.25
CA THR A 146 16.55 0.79 3.20
C THR A 146 17.09 0.64 1.79
N ASN A 147 17.36 1.76 1.11
CA ASN A 147 17.87 1.79 -0.26
C ASN A 147 19.34 1.35 -0.29
N LYS A 148 19.61 0.15 0.22
CA LYS A 148 20.93 -0.46 0.30
C LYS A 148 21.17 -1.23 -1.00
N PRO A 149 22.35 -1.10 -1.62
CA PRO A 149 22.71 -1.94 -2.74
C PRO A 149 22.57 -3.42 -2.34
N PHE A 150 21.81 -4.18 -3.13
CA PHE A 150 21.59 -5.61 -2.89
C PHE A 150 22.10 -6.42 -4.07
N HIS A 151 22.59 -7.62 -3.78
CA HIS A 151 23.12 -8.52 -4.81
C HIS A 151 22.01 -9.44 -5.31
N TYR A 152 21.45 -9.16 -6.50
CA TYR A 152 20.28 -9.88 -7.02
C TYR A 152 20.51 -11.41 -7.12
N LEU A 153 21.74 -11.85 -7.39
CA LEU A 153 22.10 -13.27 -7.48
C LEU A 153 21.92 -14.03 -6.15
N ILE A 154 22.10 -13.36 -5.01
CA ILE A 154 21.95 -13.99 -3.69
C ILE A 154 20.47 -14.22 -3.41
N ILE A 155 19.64 -13.21 -3.68
CA ILE A 155 18.19 -13.29 -3.48
C ILE A 155 17.59 -14.32 -4.44
N SER A 156 17.96 -14.28 -5.72
CA SER A 156 17.44 -15.20 -6.72
C SER A 156 17.80 -16.64 -6.38
N LYS A 157 19.04 -16.93 -6.00
CA LYS A 157 19.45 -18.28 -5.54
C LYS A 157 18.63 -18.72 -4.33
N ARG A 158 18.47 -17.87 -3.31
CA ARG A 158 17.72 -18.21 -2.09
C ARG A 158 16.26 -18.55 -2.39
N ILE A 159 15.62 -17.77 -3.26
CA ILE A 159 14.24 -18.01 -3.69
C ILE A 159 14.15 -19.30 -4.51
N LEU A 160 15.07 -19.52 -5.45
CA LEU A 160 15.10 -20.73 -6.27
C LEU A 160 15.34 -21.98 -5.44
N THR A 161 16.25 -21.96 -4.48
CA THR A 161 16.44 -23.08 -3.55
C THR A 161 15.15 -23.38 -2.79
N PHE A 162 14.49 -22.36 -2.24
CA PHE A 162 13.22 -22.52 -1.52
C PHE A 162 12.11 -23.16 -2.37
N PHE A 163 11.96 -22.74 -3.63
CA PHE A 163 10.96 -23.31 -4.53
C PHE A 163 11.38 -24.66 -5.11
N THR A 164 12.68 -24.93 -5.26
CA THR A 164 13.17 -26.24 -5.73
C THR A 164 12.84 -27.34 -4.72
N GLU A 165 12.98 -27.06 -3.43
CA GLU A 165 12.58 -28.00 -2.38
C GLU A 165 11.07 -28.29 -2.39
N GLN A 166 10.23 -27.27 -2.63
CA GLN A 166 8.78 -27.47 -2.77
C GLN A 166 8.41 -28.20 -4.07
N ALA A 167 9.15 -27.96 -5.16
CA ALA A 167 8.93 -28.61 -6.44
C ALA A 167 9.25 -30.12 -6.36
N LYS A 168 10.29 -30.51 -5.62
CA LYS A 168 10.57 -31.93 -5.33
C LYS A 168 9.39 -32.63 -4.66
N ALA A 169 8.75 -31.97 -3.69
CA ALA A 169 7.56 -32.51 -3.02
C ALA A 169 6.36 -32.71 -3.95
N LYS A 170 6.37 -32.09 -5.14
CA LYS A 170 5.35 -32.23 -6.19
C LYS A 170 5.86 -32.94 -7.45
N SER A 171 7.04 -33.57 -7.39
CA SER A 171 7.70 -34.22 -8.54
C SER A 171 7.93 -33.29 -9.74
N LEU A 172 8.12 -31.99 -9.49
CA LEU A 172 8.40 -30.96 -10.50
C LEU A 172 9.91 -30.63 -10.50
N ILE A 173 10.47 -30.43 -11.69
CA ILE A 173 11.88 -30.02 -11.86
C ILE A 173 11.90 -28.55 -12.31
N ILE A 174 12.50 -27.69 -11.50
CA ILE A 174 12.73 -26.29 -11.87
C ILE A 174 14.05 -26.21 -12.64
N LYS A 175 14.00 -25.71 -13.88
CA LYS A 175 15.19 -25.34 -14.66
C LYS A 175 15.32 -23.82 -14.67
N TRP A 176 16.52 -23.31 -14.37
CA TRP A 176 16.78 -21.87 -14.39
C TRP A 176 18.04 -21.57 -15.19
N ASN A 177 18.01 -20.47 -15.94
CA ASN A 177 19.16 -19.96 -16.68
C ASN A 177 19.40 -18.50 -16.27
N PHE A 178 20.46 -18.26 -15.51
CA PHE A 178 20.91 -16.91 -15.21
C PHE A 178 21.85 -16.43 -16.31
N LYS A 179 21.32 -15.65 -17.26
CA LYS A 179 22.16 -14.93 -18.21
C LYS A 179 22.98 -13.90 -17.42
N LYS A 180 24.30 -14.08 -17.39
CA LYS A 180 25.23 -13.13 -16.78
C LYS A 180 25.13 -11.84 -17.58
N ILE A 181 24.45 -10.82 -17.04
CA ILE A 181 24.52 -9.46 -17.59
C ILE A 181 25.93 -8.98 -17.25
N LEU A 182 26.84 -9.19 -18.21
CA LEU A 182 28.18 -8.60 -18.19
C LEU A 182 27.98 -7.08 -18.23
N LYS A 183 28.42 -6.40 -17.18
CA LYS A 183 28.79 -4.98 -17.25
C LYS A 183 30.21 -4.92 -17.76
#